data_AF-A0AA97A7H1-F1
#
_entry.id   AF-A0AA97A7H1-F1
#
_cell.length_a   1.000
_cell.length_b   1.000
_cell.length_c   1.000
_cell.angle_alpha   90.00
_cell.angle_beta   90.00
_cell.angle_gamma   90.00
#
_symmetry.space_group_name_H-M   'P 1'
#
loop_
_entity.id
_entity.type
_entity.pdbx_description
1 polymer ?
#
loop_
_entity_poly.entity_id
_entity_poly.type
_entity_poly.pdbx_seq_one_letter_code
_entity_poly.pdbx_strand_id
1 'polypeptide(L)' 'MLPKGVTLDGLRQDRILNEALECGDPLKLMRLFGITEKTAMHYVGTAHPERTAKLPR' A
#
# COMPACT_ATOMS: atom_id res chain seq x y z
N MET A 1 -11.45 4.68 22.44
CA MET A 1 -11.17 3.23 22.31
C MET A 1 -11.50 2.83 20.88
N LEU A 2 -10.66 2.01 20.24
CA LEU A 2 -10.96 1.50 18.89
C LEU A 2 -12.14 0.51 18.94
N PRO A 3 -12.96 0.43 17.87
CA PRO A 3 -14.01 -0.58 17.79
C PRO A 3 -13.41 -1.99 17.86
N LYS A 4 -14.15 -2.93 18.45
CA LYS A 4 -13.71 -4.33 18.60
C LYS A 4 -13.35 -4.91 17.22
N GLY A 5 -12.12 -5.44 17.09
CA GLY A 5 -11.61 -6.01 15.85
C GLY A 5 -10.78 -5.05 14.98
N VAL A 6 -10.70 -3.75 15.34
CA VAL A 6 -9.81 -2.80 14.64
C VAL A 6 -8.51 -2.62 15.43
N THR A 7 -7.40 -2.95 14.79
CA THR A 7 -6.05 -2.71 15.32
C THR A 7 -5.45 -1.45 14.71
N LEU A 8 -4.55 -0.79 15.43
CA LEU A 8 -3.80 0.34 14.90
C LEU A 8 -2.97 -0.03 13.66
N ASP A 9 -2.46 -1.27 13.64
CA ASP A 9 -1.75 -1.82 12.49
C ASP A 9 -2.68 -1.95 11.28
N GLY A 10 -3.88 -2.49 11.46
CA GLY A 10 -4.86 -2.61 10.38
C GLY A 10 -5.26 -1.26 9.79
N LEU A 11 -5.49 -0.24 10.64
CA LEU A 11 -5.78 1.13 10.16
C LEU A 11 -4.60 1.73 9.40
N ARG A 12 -3.38 1.44 9.83
CA ARG A 12 -2.17 1.88 9.13
C ARG A 12 -2.08 1.22 7.76
N GLN A 13 -2.28 -0.10 7.68
CA GLN A 13 -2.25 -0.85 6.43
C GLN A 13 -3.33 -0.37 5.45
N ASP A 14 -4.56 -0.14 5.95
CA ASP A 14 -5.67 0.40 5.18
C ASP A 14 -5.35 1.76 4.57
N ARG A 15 -4.77 2.66 5.38
CA ARG A 15 -4.37 3.99 4.91
C ARG A 15 -3.24 3.93 3.87
N ILE A 16 -2.27 3.02 4.03
CA ILE A 16 -1.21 2.81 3.03
C ILE A 16 -1.82 2.32 1.72
N LEU A 17 -2.76 1.36 1.78
CA LEU A 17 -3.42 0.82 0.61
C LEU A 17 -4.28 1.87 -0.11
N ASN A 18 -5.02 2.70 0.64
CA ASN A 18 -5.80 3.80 0.06
C ASN A 18 -4.90 4.79 -0.69
N GLU A 19 -3.79 5.21 -0.09
CA GLU A 19 -2.83 6.11 -0.76
C GLU A 19 -2.19 5.46 -1.99
N ALA A 20 -1.92 4.15 -1.93
CA ALA A 20 -1.41 3.39 -3.06
C ALA A 20 -2.42 3.34 -4.22
N LEU A 21 -3.72 3.21 -3.92
CA LEU A 21 -4.80 3.28 -4.92
C LEU A 21 -4.90 4.67 -5.58
N GLU A 22 -4.78 5.74 -4.79
CA GLU A 22 -4.89 7.11 -5.30
C GLU A 22 -3.69 7.52 -6.17
N CYS A 23 -2.46 7.25 -5.73
CA CYS A 23 -1.25 7.78 -6.39
C CYS A 23 -0.47 6.73 -7.21
N GLY A 24 -0.45 5.47 -6.77
CA GLY A 24 0.34 4.40 -7.40
C GLY A 24 1.86 4.64 -7.40
N ASP A 25 2.37 5.57 -6.59
CA ASP A 25 3.80 5.93 -6.54
C ASP A 25 4.49 5.33 -5.28
N PRO A 26 5.39 4.34 -5.44
CA PRO A 26 6.13 3.75 -4.33
C PRO A 26 6.97 4.76 -3.54
N LEU A 27 7.55 5.77 -4.20
CA LEU A 27 8.43 6.75 -3.54
C LEU A 27 7.64 7.66 -2.59
N LYS A 28 6.42 8.03 -2.98
CA LYS A 28 5.50 8.77 -2.13
C LYS A 28 5.13 7.97 -0.87
N LEU A 29 4.83 6.68 -1.01
CA LEU A 29 4.51 5.81 0.12
C LEU A 29 5.67 5.68 1.11
N MET A 30 6.90 5.53 0.60
CA MET A 30 8.10 5.49 1.44
C MET A 30 8.25 6.77 2.26
N ARG A 31 8.03 7.94 1.65
CA ARG A 31 8.12 9.23 2.34
C ARG A 31 7.01 9.45 3.36
N LEU A 32 5.77 9.08 3.04
CA LEU A 32 4.61 9.31 3.90
C LEU A 32 4.57 8.36 5.09
N PHE A 33 4.91 7.10 4.88
CA PHE A 33 4.72 6.06 5.88
C PHE A 33 6.03 5.52 6.46
N GLY A 34 7.20 5.90 5.92
CA GLY A 34 8.50 5.40 6.38
C GLY A 34 8.66 3.90 6.15
N ILE A 35 8.06 3.37 5.09
CA ILE A 35 8.13 1.95 4.72
C ILE A 35 9.28 1.70 3.75
N THR A 36 9.72 0.44 3.67
CA THR A 36 10.76 0.03 2.71
C THR A 36 10.23 0.02 1.28
N GLU A 37 11.13 0.09 0.30
CA GLU A 37 10.82 -0.05 -1.13
C GLU A 37 9.99 -1.32 -1.40
N LYS A 38 10.43 -2.48 -0.89
CA LYS A 38 9.74 -3.76 -1.08
C LYS A 38 8.28 -3.69 -0.60
N THR A 39 8.04 -3.06 0.55
CA THR A 39 6.69 -2.86 1.09
C THR A 39 5.89 -1.91 0.21
N ALA A 40 6.48 -0.79 -0.23
CA ALA A 40 5.81 0.17 -1.09
C ALA A 40 5.41 -0.43 -2.44
N MET A 41 6.31 -1.19 -3.08
CA MET A 41 6.03 -1.91 -4.32
C MET A 41 4.93 -2.96 -4.14
N HIS A 42 4.90 -3.68 -3.00
CA HIS A 42 3.83 -4.62 -2.70
C HIS A 42 2.47 -3.92 -2.68
N TYR A 43 2.33 -2.82 -1.93
CA TYR A 43 1.07 -2.07 -1.87
C TYR A 43 0.66 -1.49 -3.23
N VAL A 44 1.61 -0.96 -4.02
CA VAL A 44 1.31 -0.47 -5.38
C VAL A 44 0.86 -1.60 -6.30
N GLY A 45 1.49 -2.77 -6.24
CA GLY A 45 1.08 -3.94 -7.02
C GLY A 45 -0.29 -4.50 -6.60
N THR A 46 -0.60 -4.48 -5.31
CA THR A 46 -1.93 -4.86 -4.79
C THR A 46 -3.00 -3.85 -5.19
N ALA A 47 -2.68 -2.56 -5.20
CA ALA A 47 -3.59 -1.48 -5.59
C ALA A 47 -3.84 -1.42 -7.10
N HIS A 48 -2.83 -1.75 -7.92
CA HIS A 48 -2.88 -1.68 -9.39
C HIS A 48 -2.45 -3.01 -10.03
N PRO A 49 -3.22 -4.10 -9.84
CA PRO A 49 -2.85 -5.42 -10.33
C PRO A 49 -2.66 -5.47 -11.86
N GLU A 50 -3.38 -4.65 -12.62
CA GLU A 50 -3.29 -4.51 -14.08
C GLU A 50 -1.95 -3.93 -14.56
N ARG A 51 -1.25 -3.18 -13.71
CA ARG A 51 0.09 -2.65 -14.00
C ARG A 51 1.19 -3.69 -13.74
N THR A 52 0.96 -4.60 -12.81
CA THR A 52 1.88 -5.72 -12.50
C THR A 52 1.63 -6.98 -13.31
N ALA A 53 0.43 -7.17 -13.89
CA ALA A 53 0.08 -8.36 -14.66
C ALA A 53 0.69 -8.42 -16.07
N LYS A 54 1.30 -7.33 -16.56
CA LYS A 54 1.96 -7.28 -17.88
C LYS A 54 3.43 -7.65 -17.81
N LEU A 55 3.72 -8.90 -17.43
CA LEU A 55 4.92 -9.56 -17.92
C LEU A 55 4.53 -10.98 -18.36
N PRO A 56 4.27 -11.22 -19.66
CA PRO A 56 4.27 -12.58 -20.16
C PRO A 56 5.65 -13.17 -19.87
N ARG A 57 5.67 -14.35 -19.25
CA ARG A 57 6.89 -15.13 -19.02
C ARG A 57 7.47 -15.61 -20.34
#